data_AF-A0AAU7ZMZ5-F1
#
_entry.id   AF-A0AAU7ZMZ5-F1
#
_cell.length_a   1.000
_cell.length_b   1.000
_cell.length_c   1.000
_cell.angle_alpha   90.00
_cell.angle_beta   90.00
_cell.angle_gamma   90.00
#
_symmetry.space_group_name_H-M   'P 1'
#
loop_
_entity.id
_entity.type
_entity.pdbx_description
1 polymer ?
#
loop_
_entity_poly.entity_id
_entity_poly.type
_entity_poly.pdbx_seq_one_letter_code
_entity_poly.pdbx_strand_id
1 'polypeptide(L)'
;MHQIRLYQSTWADAQRLMHRWGAWGHYDGSCTQVCHYAISIGTIRYQNPNAPRRAWVDWFSAHDRLNLYQWLGGRDVVFYASFTVHDGTIWRTGSGIGVEVPTRRMRSDNDWPWTLSISAESRQRLHRTIEDPFSYMYSEDELAQHPYYKAGRPGGCMVACQMEIVYYSPHTPPADIERLTSYNFSCFTQFTACAHIDDLLPASREWHLYDEYQSSPTVPIPPPRPEPSYTKMPIPPPCSNIPVWAHARDVRYALAVEVLPTTADDQKFDPGMAKVRIVTSLKEPSPWLPGAIVRGHPYGNGDIPPEKGQGMVPGKRFIVFPVGNDEKHDILTKDSPIKLDRCGVLEDTPEIRRELEKGFAQNDTLRP
;
A
#
# COMPACT_ATOMS: atom_id res chain seq x y z
N MET A 1 -18.21 4.51 -0.86
CA MET A 1 -17.09 5.47 -1.03
C MET A 1 -17.30 6.45 -2.18
N HIS A 2 -18.01 6.10 -3.27
CA HIS A 2 -18.06 6.92 -4.49
C HIS A 2 -18.70 8.33 -4.34
N GLN A 3 -19.42 8.58 -3.24
CA GLN A 3 -19.98 9.90 -2.92
C GLN A 3 -18.97 10.87 -2.32
N ILE A 4 -17.84 10.37 -1.82
CA ILE A 4 -16.75 11.18 -1.24
C ILE A 4 -15.60 11.22 -2.24
N ARG A 5 -15.17 12.44 -2.56
CA ARG A 5 -14.05 12.73 -3.45
C ARG A 5 -13.00 13.51 -2.68
N LEU A 6 -11.77 13.02 -2.71
CA LEU A 6 -10.62 13.67 -2.07
C LEU A 6 -10.46 15.10 -2.61
N TYR A 7 -10.28 16.05 -1.68
CA TYR A 7 -10.16 17.50 -1.92
C TYR A 7 -11.35 18.19 -2.62
N GLN A 8 -12.40 17.46 -3.01
CA GLN A 8 -13.57 18.02 -3.69
C GLN A 8 -14.81 17.99 -2.79
N SER A 9 -14.93 16.97 -1.93
CA SER A 9 -16.02 16.88 -0.97
C SER A 9 -15.82 17.85 0.18
N THR A 10 -16.92 18.50 0.54
CA THR A 10 -16.98 19.51 1.59
C THR A 10 -17.26 18.89 2.96
N TRP A 11 -17.05 19.66 4.03
CA TRP A 11 -17.48 19.27 5.37
C TRP A 11 -18.98 18.95 5.44
N ALA A 12 -19.83 19.66 4.68
CA ALA A 12 -21.26 19.35 4.62
C ALA A 12 -21.54 17.98 3.99
N ASP A 13 -20.75 17.53 3.01
CA ASP A 13 -20.82 16.17 2.47
C ASP A 13 -20.45 15.13 3.53
N ALA A 14 -19.36 15.38 4.27
CA ALA A 14 -18.93 14.53 5.37
C ALA A 14 -20.03 14.41 6.44
N GLN A 15 -20.59 15.52 6.90
CA GLN A 15 -21.67 15.54 7.90
C GLN A 15 -22.91 14.78 7.45
N ARG A 16 -23.30 14.89 6.17
CA ARG A 16 -24.40 14.08 5.62
C ARG A 16 -24.11 12.60 5.71
N LEU A 17 -22.89 12.19 5.38
CA LEU A 17 -22.47 10.79 5.49
C LEU A 17 -22.46 10.33 6.96
N MET A 18 -21.90 11.15 7.85
CA MET A 18 -21.83 10.87 9.30
C MET A 18 -23.22 10.74 9.92
N HIS A 19 -24.16 11.60 9.53
CA HIS A 19 -25.53 11.53 10.00
C HIS A 19 -26.24 10.27 9.46
N ARG A 20 -26.07 9.97 8.17
CA ARG A 20 -26.69 8.79 7.54
C ARG A 20 -26.20 7.48 8.15
N TRP A 21 -24.91 7.39 8.50
CA TRP A 21 -24.27 6.19 9.01
C TRP A 21 -23.98 6.23 10.51
N GLY A 22 -24.51 7.22 11.24
CA GLY A 22 -24.14 7.49 12.63
C GLY A 22 -24.36 6.33 13.59
N ALA A 23 -25.29 5.42 13.30
CA ALA A 23 -25.51 4.21 14.10
C ALA A 23 -24.37 3.17 13.99
N TRP A 24 -23.56 3.24 12.94
CA TRP A 24 -22.45 2.32 12.64
C TRP A 24 -21.09 3.03 12.58
N GLY A 25 -21.09 4.35 12.70
CA GLY A 25 -19.92 5.18 12.56
C GLY A 25 -19.47 5.80 13.88
N HIS A 26 -18.18 6.06 13.96
CA HIS A 26 -17.51 6.67 15.09
C HIS A 26 -16.50 7.70 14.57
N TYR A 27 -16.24 8.77 15.34
CA TYR A 27 -15.15 9.69 15.03
C TYR A 27 -14.16 9.80 16.19
N ASP A 28 -12.90 9.91 15.83
CA ASP A 28 -11.82 10.28 16.73
C ASP A 28 -11.35 11.71 16.41
N GLY A 29 -11.12 12.52 17.44
CA GLY A 29 -10.70 13.92 17.32
C GLY A 29 -11.85 14.94 17.30
N SER A 30 -11.52 16.21 17.04
CA SER A 30 -12.50 17.28 16.86
C SER A 30 -12.60 17.59 15.36
N CYS A 31 -13.74 17.30 14.75
CA CYS A 31 -13.93 17.53 13.31
C CYS A 31 -13.90 19.01 12.88
N THR A 32 -13.61 19.92 13.82
CA THR A 32 -13.27 21.33 13.57
C THR A 32 -11.82 21.55 13.15
N GLN A 33 -10.91 20.63 13.48
CA GLN A 33 -9.49 20.69 13.10
C GLN A 33 -9.11 19.44 12.32
N VAL A 34 -8.99 18.30 13.01
CA VAL A 34 -8.70 16.99 12.44
C VAL A 34 -9.63 15.98 13.05
N CYS A 35 -10.33 15.22 12.22
CA CYS A 35 -11.01 14.03 12.68
C CYS A 35 -10.91 12.87 11.70
N HIS A 36 -10.83 11.68 12.29
CA HIS A 36 -10.96 10.43 11.58
C HIS A 36 -12.37 9.89 11.82
N TYR A 37 -13.16 9.73 10.78
CA TYR A 37 -14.47 9.08 10.87
C TYR A 37 -14.38 7.70 10.26
N ALA A 38 -14.81 6.68 11.00
CA ALA A 38 -14.84 5.31 10.56
C ALA A 38 -16.25 4.74 10.69
N ILE A 39 -16.71 4.07 9.65
CA ILE A 39 -17.92 3.26 9.59
C ILE A 39 -17.48 1.81 9.62
N SER A 40 -18.04 1.03 10.53
CA SER A 40 -17.81 -0.42 10.59
C SER A 40 -19.14 -1.14 10.66
N ILE A 41 -19.36 -2.04 9.71
CA ILE A 41 -20.53 -2.89 9.60
C ILE A 41 -20.03 -4.32 9.59
N GLY A 42 -20.35 -5.06 10.65
CA GLY A 42 -19.94 -6.44 10.78
C GLY A 42 -21.10 -7.34 11.17
N THR A 43 -20.93 -8.63 10.92
CA THR A 43 -21.80 -9.67 11.48
C THR A 43 -21.54 -9.86 12.96
N ILE A 44 -22.21 -10.85 13.53
CA ILE A 44 -22.24 -11.18 14.95
C ILE A 44 -20.83 -11.27 15.59
N ARG A 45 -19.83 -11.81 14.87
CA ARG A 45 -18.45 -11.90 15.38
C ARG A 45 -17.66 -10.59 15.29
N TYR A 46 -17.92 -9.78 14.27
CA TYR A 46 -17.19 -8.54 13.99
C TYR A 46 -18.02 -7.29 14.35
N GLN A 47 -18.93 -7.43 15.30
CA GLN A 47 -19.85 -6.36 15.64
C GLN A 47 -19.08 -5.18 16.23
N ASN A 48 -19.33 -3.98 15.69
CA ASN A 48 -18.78 -2.74 16.20
C ASN A 48 -19.14 -2.60 17.70
N PRO A 49 -18.16 -2.48 18.62
CA PRO A 49 -18.44 -2.38 20.05
C PRO A 49 -19.23 -1.12 20.41
N ASN A 50 -19.19 -0.09 19.56
CA ASN A 50 -19.92 1.16 19.74
C ASN A 50 -21.35 1.11 19.19
N ALA A 51 -21.73 0.04 18.47
CA ALA A 51 -23.09 -0.14 17.97
C ALA A 51 -23.96 -0.89 19.00
N PRO A 52 -25.25 -0.58 19.11
CA PRO A 52 -26.14 -1.24 20.07
C PRO A 52 -26.25 -2.74 19.80
N ARG A 53 -25.76 -3.54 20.74
CA ARG A 53 -25.81 -5.01 20.70
C ARG A 53 -27.23 -5.49 20.98
N ARG A 54 -27.79 -6.30 20.07
CA ARG A 54 -29.17 -6.80 20.22
C ARG A 54 -29.15 -8.12 20.97
N ALA A 55 -29.99 -8.27 22.00
CA ALA A 55 -30.04 -9.47 22.85
C ALA A 55 -30.23 -10.80 22.09
N TRP A 56 -30.90 -10.78 20.92
CA TRP A 56 -31.04 -11.98 20.11
C TRP A 56 -29.69 -12.46 19.55
N VAL A 57 -28.78 -11.55 19.18
CA VAL A 57 -27.43 -11.89 18.68
C VAL A 57 -26.66 -12.67 19.74
N ASP A 58 -26.76 -12.24 20.99
CA ASP A 58 -26.10 -12.89 22.13
C ASP A 58 -26.65 -14.27 22.37
N TRP A 59 -27.96 -14.41 22.23
CA TRP A 59 -28.64 -15.68 22.31
C TRP A 59 -28.18 -16.64 21.20
N PHE A 60 -28.07 -16.19 19.93
CA PHE A 60 -27.60 -17.03 18.82
C PHE A 60 -26.15 -17.48 19.01
N SER A 61 -25.27 -16.59 19.48
CA SER A 61 -23.88 -16.92 19.79
C SER A 61 -23.76 -17.90 20.97
N ALA A 62 -24.53 -17.69 22.04
CA ALA A 62 -24.47 -18.53 23.25
C ALA A 62 -25.01 -19.95 23.04
N HIS A 63 -25.85 -20.16 22.02
CA HIS A 63 -26.49 -21.47 21.76
C HIS A 63 -25.97 -22.16 20.49
N ASP A 64 -24.83 -21.72 19.94
CA ASP A 64 -24.20 -22.25 18.72
C ASP A 64 -25.18 -22.36 17.51
N ARG A 65 -26.20 -21.50 17.50
CA ARG A 65 -27.18 -21.43 16.41
C ARG A 65 -26.65 -20.66 15.21
N LEU A 66 -25.44 -20.10 15.31
CA LEU A 66 -24.67 -19.54 14.19
C LEU A 66 -24.43 -20.57 13.08
N ASN A 67 -24.35 -21.86 13.43
CA ASN A 67 -24.26 -22.94 12.43
C ASN A 67 -25.48 -22.97 11.48
N LEU A 68 -26.69 -22.64 11.96
CA LEU A 68 -27.88 -22.56 11.11
C LEU A 68 -27.84 -21.33 10.19
N TYR A 69 -27.37 -20.19 10.71
CA TYR A 69 -27.14 -18.98 9.91
C TYR A 69 -26.13 -19.27 8.79
N GLN A 70 -25.03 -19.95 9.09
CA GLN A 70 -24.03 -20.34 8.10
C GLN A 70 -24.57 -21.35 7.07
N TRP A 71 -25.39 -22.30 7.52
CA TRP A 71 -26.04 -23.27 6.65
C TRP A 71 -26.95 -22.62 5.61
N LEU A 72 -27.66 -21.55 5.98
CA LEU A 72 -28.52 -20.76 5.09
C LEU A 72 -27.76 -19.76 4.21
N GLY A 73 -26.44 -19.88 4.11
CA GLY A 73 -25.61 -18.99 3.31
C GLY A 73 -25.08 -17.76 4.05
N GLY A 74 -25.43 -17.58 5.33
CA GLY A 74 -24.87 -16.52 6.17
C GLY A 74 -23.36 -16.67 6.31
N ARG A 75 -22.63 -15.56 6.23
CA ARG A 75 -21.18 -15.55 6.41
C ARG A 75 -20.83 -14.54 7.47
N ASP A 76 -19.67 -14.73 8.10
CA ASP A 76 -19.10 -13.67 8.92
C ASP A 76 -18.38 -12.70 8.00
N VAL A 77 -18.84 -11.44 7.98
CA VAL A 77 -18.34 -10.40 7.09
C VAL A 77 -18.12 -9.13 7.91
N VAL A 78 -17.08 -8.39 7.55
CA VAL A 78 -16.83 -7.03 8.02
C VAL A 78 -16.64 -6.14 6.80
N PHE A 79 -17.33 -5.02 6.79
CA PHE A 79 -17.10 -3.94 5.85
C PHE A 79 -16.71 -2.71 6.68
N TYR A 80 -15.64 -2.06 6.27
CA TYR A 80 -15.24 -0.79 6.84
C TYR A 80 -15.09 0.28 5.76
N ALA A 81 -15.39 1.51 6.15
CA ALA A 81 -15.13 2.69 5.34
C ALA A 81 -14.70 3.80 6.28
N SER A 82 -13.67 4.56 5.92
CA SER A 82 -13.17 5.65 6.73
C SER A 82 -12.77 6.84 5.87
N PHE A 83 -12.74 8.00 6.50
CA PHE A 83 -12.16 9.19 5.90
C PHE A 83 -11.59 10.11 6.98
N THR A 84 -10.57 10.86 6.60
CA THR A 84 -9.94 11.87 7.46
C THR A 84 -10.28 13.25 6.94
N VAL A 85 -10.86 14.07 7.82
CA VAL A 85 -11.15 15.47 7.58
C VAL A 85 -10.05 16.31 8.23
N HIS A 86 -9.53 17.28 7.49
CA HIS A 86 -8.63 18.31 8.00
C HIS A 86 -9.07 19.66 7.44
N ASP A 87 -9.30 20.64 8.32
CA ASP A 87 -9.84 21.97 8.00
C ASP A 87 -11.10 21.92 7.11
N GLY A 88 -12.03 21.04 7.44
CA GLY A 88 -13.31 20.89 6.72
C GLY A 88 -13.21 20.29 5.31
N THR A 89 -12.02 19.84 4.89
CA THR A 89 -11.79 19.13 3.62
C THR A 89 -11.52 17.66 3.89
N ILE A 90 -11.93 16.76 2.99
CA ILE A 90 -11.59 15.33 3.09
C ILE A 90 -10.26 15.08 2.40
N TRP A 91 -9.29 14.57 3.15
CA TRP A 91 -7.92 14.36 2.66
C TRP A 91 -7.53 12.90 2.49
N ARG A 92 -8.11 12.02 3.30
CA ARG A 92 -7.86 10.59 3.21
C ARG A 92 -9.17 9.84 3.20
N THR A 93 -9.17 8.71 2.52
CA THR A 93 -10.26 7.76 2.44
C THR A 93 -9.69 6.35 2.53
N GLY A 94 -10.39 5.48 3.25
CA GLY A 94 -10.10 4.06 3.32
C GLY A 94 -11.39 3.28 3.19
N SER A 95 -11.32 2.09 2.62
CA SER A 95 -12.38 1.12 2.72
C SER A 95 -11.82 -0.28 2.64
N GLY A 96 -12.58 -1.24 3.11
CA GLY A 96 -12.24 -2.63 2.90
C GLY A 96 -13.36 -3.55 3.31
N ILE A 97 -13.18 -4.79 2.91
CA ILE A 97 -14.12 -5.86 3.14
C ILE A 97 -13.37 -7.13 3.48
N GLY A 98 -13.82 -7.82 4.51
CA GLY A 98 -13.29 -9.10 4.95
C GLY A 98 -14.42 -10.10 5.14
N VAL A 99 -14.21 -11.35 4.73
CA VAL A 99 -15.17 -12.44 4.90
C VAL A 99 -14.48 -13.71 5.36
N GLU A 100 -15.08 -14.38 6.35
CA GLU A 100 -14.76 -15.76 6.68
C GLU A 100 -15.52 -16.69 5.73
N VAL A 101 -14.77 -17.48 4.97
CA VAL A 101 -15.26 -18.55 4.10
C VAL A 101 -15.23 -19.86 4.89
N PRO A 102 -16.40 -20.48 5.14
CA PRO A 102 -16.47 -21.76 5.82
C PRO A 102 -15.76 -22.83 4.99
N THR A 103 -14.81 -23.54 5.59
CA THR A 103 -14.15 -24.71 4.97
C THR A 103 -15.11 -25.89 4.82
N ARG A 104 -16.21 -25.89 5.60
CA ARG A 104 -17.29 -26.88 5.61
C ARG A 104 -18.62 -26.18 5.87
N ARG A 105 -19.74 -26.87 5.56
CA ARG A 105 -21.09 -26.35 5.85
C ARG A 105 -21.38 -26.20 7.36
N MET A 106 -20.63 -26.91 8.21
CA MET A 106 -20.70 -26.80 9.68
C MET A 106 -19.28 -26.78 10.23
N ARG A 107 -19.03 -25.89 11.19
CA ARG A 107 -17.72 -25.70 11.82
C ARG A 107 -17.51 -26.77 12.90
N SER A 108 -16.32 -27.37 12.94
CA SER A 108 -15.83 -28.11 14.11
C SER A 108 -14.85 -27.25 14.91
N ASP A 109 -14.59 -27.62 16.17
CA ASP A 109 -13.74 -26.85 17.09
C ASP A 109 -12.30 -26.62 16.59
N ASN A 110 -11.85 -27.40 15.60
CA ASN A 110 -10.50 -27.31 15.02
C ASN A 110 -10.46 -26.72 13.59
N ASP A 111 -11.59 -26.25 13.06
CA ASP A 111 -11.63 -25.66 11.71
C ASP A 111 -11.29 -24.16 11.79
N TRP A 112 -10.08 -23.81 11.34
CA TRP A 112 -9.71 -22.42 11.08
C TRP A 112 -10.42 -21.95 9.81
N PRO A 113 -11.23 -20.88 9.87
CA PRO A 113 -11.94 -20.38 8.71
C PRO A 113 -10.94 -19.82 7.70
N TRP A 114 -11.21 -20.05 6.42
CA TRP A 114 -10.48 -19.39 5.35
C TRP A 114 -10.89 -17.93 5.33
N THR A 115 -9.95 -16.99 5.32
CA THR A 115 -10.29 -15.55 5.32
C THR A 115 -9.96 -14.92 3.98
N LEU A 116 -10.91 -14.23 3.38
CA LEU A 116 -10.69 -13.36 2.23
C LEU A 116 -10.82 -11.91 2.71
N SER A 117 -9.83 -11.06 2.45
CA SER A 117 -9.91 -9.64 2.80
C SER A 117 -9.28 -8.77 1.73
N ILE A 118 -9.93 -7.66 1.41
CA ILE A 118 -9.34 -6.64 0.54
C ILE A 118 -9.66 -5.24 1.03
N SER A 119 -8.65 -4.38 1.05
CA SER A 119 -8.80 -2.97 1.37
C SER A 119 -8.18 -2.06 0.33
N ALA A 120 -8.67 -0.83 0.30
CA ALA A 120 -8.20 0.24 -0.55
C ALA A 120 -8.07 1.52 0.30
N GLU A 121 -6.86 2.08 0.35
CA GLU A 121 -6.53 3.22 1.19
C GLU A 121 -5.80 4.32 0.42
N SER A 122 -6.23 5.56 0.60
CA SER A 122 -5.53 6.71 0.04
C SER A 122 -4.25 6.97 0.85
N ARG A 123 -3.11 7.12 0.19
CA ARG A 123 -1.82 7.41 0.82
C ARG A 123 -1.10 8.52 0.07
N GLN A 124 -0.52 9.45 0.81
CA GLN A 124 0.26 10.54 0.25
C GLN A 124 1.42 10.04 -0.63
N ARG A 125 2.08 8.98 -0.15
CA ARG A 125 3.19 8.32 -0.80
C ARG A 125 2.84 6.86 -0.99
N LEU A 126 3.14 6.33 -2.16
CA LEU A 126 3.03 4.91 -2.47
C LEU A 126 4.35 4.18 -2.26
N HIS A 127 5.14 4.65 -1.30
CA HIS A 127 6.34 3.99 -0.83
C HIS A 127 6.22 3.83 0.70
N ARG A 128 6.95 2.86 1.25
CA ARG A 128 6.97 2.61 2.69
C ARG A 128 7.45 3.83 3.44
N THR A 129 6.88 4.14 4.60
CA THR A 129 7.38 5.22 5.47
C THR A 129 7.49 4.73 6.92
N ILE A 130 8.25 5.42 7.77
CA ILE A 130 8.31 5.10 9.21
C ILE A 130 6.93 5.20 9.88
N GLU A 131 6.09 6.14 9.43
CA GLU A 131 4.74 6.32 9.96
C GLU A 131 3.81 5.16 9.55
N ASP A 132 4.15 4.46 8.46
CA ASP A 132 3.47 3.23 8.05
C ASP A 132 4.45 2.11 7.72
N PRO A 133 5.09 1.51 8.73
CA PRO A 133 6.09 0.47 8.52
C PRO A 133 5.47 -0.83 8.01
N PHE A 134 4.14 -0.93 8.03
CA PHE A 134 3.34 -2.07 7.60
C PHE A 134 2.69 -1.86 6.24
N SER A 135 2.95 -0.76 5.53
CA SER A 135 2.48 -0.60 4.16
C SER A 135 3.14 -1.66 3.28
N TYR A 136 2.38 -2.69 2.93
CA TYR A 136 2.84 -3.80 2.11
C TYR A 136 2.77 -3.39 0.64
N MET A 137 3.83 -2.73 0.19
CA MET A 137 3.94 -2.25 -1.18
C MET A 137 4.92 -3.18 -1.89
N TYR A 138 4.49 -3.81 -2.98
CA TYR A 138 5.35 -4.60 -3.84
C TYR A 138 6.36 -3.69 -4.56
N SER A 139 7.13 -4.23 -5.51
CA SER A 139 8.18 -3.46 -6.18
C SER A 139 7.64 -2.20 -6.87
N GLU A 140 8.50 -1.19 -7.03
CA GLU A 140 8.20 0.05 -7.76
C GLU A 140 7.72 -0.20 -9.20
N ASP A 141 7.94 -1.40 -9.73
CA ASP A 141 7.55 -1.82 -11.07
C ASP A 141 6.04 -1.71 -11.33
N GLU A 142 5.20 -1.82 -10.30
CA GLU A 142 3.75 -1.62 -10.43
C GLU A 142 3.40 -0.20 -10.88
N LEU A 143 4.20 0.81 -10.53
CA LEU A 143 3.99 2.18 -10.98
C LEU A 143 4.17 2.35 -12.49
N ALA A 144 4.83 1.41 -13.17
CA ALA A 144 4.92 1.41 -14.63
C ALA A 144 3.55 1.14 -15.27
N GLN A 145 2.73 0.28 -14.66
CA GLN A 145 1.40 -0.06 -15.15
C GLN A 145 0.32 0.85 -14.53
N HIS A 146 0.52 1.21 -13.27
CA HIS A 146 -0.44 1.92 -12.44
C HIS A 146 0.25 3.07 -11.69
N PRO A 147 0.51 4.22 -12.34
CA PRO A 147 1.26 5.33 -11.72
C PRO A 147 0.60 5.95 -10.47
N TYR A 148 -0.68 5.64 -10.25
CA TYR A 148 -1.50 6.23 -9.18
C TYR A 148 -1.83 5.26 -8.04
N TYR A 149 -1.53 3.97 -8.16
CA TYR A 149 -1.79 3.02 -7.09
C TYR A 149 -0.83 1.83 -7.15
N LYS A 150 -0.67 1.16 -6.00
CA LYS A 150 0.02 -0.13 -5.87
C LYS A 150 -0.92 -1.11 -5.19
N ALA A 151 -0.83 -2.37 -5.58
CA ALA A 151 -1.60 -3.45 -4.99
C ALA A 151 -0.64 -4.51 -4.45
N GLY A 152 -0.90 -5.03 -3.27
CA GLY A 152 0.03 -5.95 -2.63
C GLY A 152 -0.65 -6.95 -1.73
N ARG A 153 0.10 -7.99 -1.40
CA ARG A 153 -0.28 -8.95 -0.36
C ARG A 153 0.31 -8.50 0.97
N PRO A 154 -0.51 -8.35 2.02
CA PRO A 154 0.04 -8.13 3.33
C PRO A 154 0.78 -9.38 3.82
N GLY A 155 1.89 -9.15 4.51
CA GLY A 155 2.62 -10.20 5.21
C GLY A 155 1.76 -10.85 6.31
N GLY A 156 2.19 -12.00 6.82
CA GLY A 156 1.49 -12.71 7.90
C GLY A 156 0.30 -13.57 7.46
N CYS A 157 -0.27 -13.31 6.28
CA CYS A 157 -1.25 -14.20 5.66
C CYS A 157 -0.56 -15.39 4.96
N MET A 158 -0.14 -16.37 5.76
CA MET A 158 0.62 -17.54 5.28
C MET A 158 -0.21 -18.81 5.13
N VAL A 159 -1.26 -18.97 5.95
CA VAL A 159 -2.09 -20.17 6.00
C VAL A 159 -3.55 -19.73 6.12
N ALA A 160 -4.41 -20.39 5.35
CA ALA A 160 -5.86 -20.23 5.40
C ALA A 160 -6.38 -18.80 5.14
N CYS A 161 -5.74 -18.02 4.26
CA CYS A 161 -6.24 -16.71 3.87
C CYS A 161 -5.78 -16.24 2.49
N GLN A 162 -6.55 -15.32 1.91
CA GLN A 162 -6.11 -14.36 0.91
C GLN A 162 -6.39 -12.97 1.44
N MET A 163 -5.41 -12.09 1.31
CA MET A 163 -5.51 -10.72 1.71
C MET A 163 -4.85 -9.85 0.64
N GLU A 164 -5.50 -8.78 0.27
CA GLU A 164 -4.97 -7.80 -0.65
C GLU A 164 -5.16 -6.40 -0.07
N ILE A 165 -4.21 -5.53 -0.35
CA ILE A 165 -4.31 -4.12 0.00
C ILE A 165 -3.92 -3.29 -1.21
N VAL A 166 -4.72 -2.28 -1.49
CA VAL A 166 -4.45 -1.29 -2.51
C VAL A 166 -4.17 0.03 -1.83
N TYR A 167 -3.03 0.61 -2.16
CA TYR A 167 -2.73 1.98 -1.79
C TYR A 167 -2.81 2.85 -3.02
N TYR A 168 -3.59 3.93 -2.96
CA TYR A 168 -3.76 4.84 -4.08
C TYR A 168 -3.42 6.28 -3.68
N SER A 169 -2.87 7.04 -4.61
CA SER A 169 -2.57 8.45 -4.39
C SER A 169 -3.86 9.26 -4.27
N PRO A 170 -3.90 10.33 -3.48
CA PRO A 170 -5.01 11.27 -3.50
C PRO A 170 -5.33 11.89 -4.87
N HIS A 171 -4.37 11.82 -5.81
CA HIS A 171 -4.52 12.26 -7.20
C HIS A 171 -4.99 11.17 -8.16
N THR A 172 -5.35 9.99 -7.65
CA THR A 172 -5.88 8.89 -8.47
C THR A 172 -7.16 9.33 -9.18
N PRO A 173 -7.32 9.05 -10.48
CA PRO A 173 -8.54 9.38 -11.21
C PRO A 173 -9.78 8.81 -10.53
N PRO A 174 -10.91 9.55 -10.47
CA PRO A 174 -12.12 9.08 -9.79
C PRO A 174 -12.65 7.74 -10.32
N ALA A 175 -12.49 7.46 -11.62
CA ALA A 175 -12.88 6.19 -12.22
C ALA A 175 -12.05 5.02 -11.68
N ASP A 176 -10.75 5.24 -11.42
CA ASP A 176 -9.90 4.24 -10.81
C ASP A 176 -10.26 4.06 -9.33
N ILE A 177 -10.51 5.13 -8.57
CA ILE A 177 -10.96 5.00 -7.17
C ILE A 177 -12.27 4.20 -7.10
N GLU A 178 -13.23 4.49 -7.97
CA GLU A 178 -14.49 3.74 -8.08
C GLU A 178 -14.21 2.27 -8.37
N ARG A 179 -13.37 1.97 -9.37
CA ARG A 179 -12.98 0.59 -9.70
C ARG A 179 -12.31 -0.14 -8.53
N LEU A 180 -11.40 0.52 -7.82
CA LEU A 180 -10.64 -0.02 -6.68
C LEU A 180 -11.48 -0.15 -5.40
N THR A 181 -12.66 0.47 -5.33
CA THR A 181 -13.55 0.44 -4.16
C THR A 181 -14.95 -0.14 -4.45
N SER A 182 -15.15 -0.70 -5.65
CA SER A 182 -16.41 -1.34 -6.08
C SER A 182 -16.52 -2.78 -5.59
N TYR A 183 -16.63 -2.95 -4.27
CA TYR A 183 -16.78 -4.27 -3.67
C TYR A 183 -18.08 -4.95 -4.10
N ASN A 184 -17.98 -6.25 -4.39
CA ASN A 184 -19.12 -7.09 -4.69
C ASN A 184 -19.63 -7.78 -3.42
N PHE A 185 -20.86 -7.46 -3.04
CA PHE A 185 -21.53 -8.02 -1.86
C PHE A 185 -22.37 -9.27 -2.16
N SER A 186 -22.41 -9.73 -3.42
CA SER A 186 -23.33 -10.79 -3.85
C SER A 186 -23.11 -12.11 -3.10
N CYS A 187 -21.86 -12.43 -2.77
CA CYS A 187 -21.51 -13.70 -2.13
C CYS A 187 -21.88 -13.78 -0.63
N PHE A 188 -22.34 -12.69 -0.01
CA PHE A 188 -22.76 -12.69 1.40
C PHE A 188 -24.18 -13.19 1.61
N THR A 189 -25.00 -13.14 0.56
CA THR A 189 -26.40 -13.54 0.60
C THR A 189 -26.69 -14.78 -0.23
N GLN A 190 -25.73 -15.24 -1.03
CA GLN A 190 -25.87 -16.43 -1.86
C GLN A 190 -25.50 -17.70 -1.08
N PHE A 191 -26.02 -18.84 -1.52
CA PHE A 191 -25.65 -20.14 -0.95
C PHE A 191 -24.18 -20.50 -1.22
N THR A 192 -23.62 -19.99 -2.32
CA THR A 192 -22.21 -20.15 -2.68
C THR A 192 -21.40 -19.03 -2.05
N ALA A 193 -20.39 -19.40 -1.25
CA ALA A 193 -19.48 -18.43 -0.64
C ALA A 193 -18.52 -17.85 -1.69
N CYS A 194 -17.97 -16.65 -1.42
CA CYS A 194 -16.79 -16.18 -2.13
C CYS A 194 -15.65 -17.21 -1.98
N ALA A 195 -14.93 -17.46 -3.07
CA ALA A 195 -13.79 -18.37 -3.09
C ALA A 195 -12.46 -17.60 -3.22
N HIS A 196 -12.49 -16.45 -3.90
CA HIS A 196 -11.32 -15.69 -4.25
C HIS A 196 -11.49 -14.19 -3.99
N ILE A 197 -10.38 -13.45 -3.93
CA ILE A 197 -10.43 -11.99 -3.74
C ILE A 197 -11.12 -11.28 -4.91
N ASP A 198 -11.02 -11.78 -6.14
CA ASP A 198 -11.72 -11.19 -7.28
C ASP A 198 -13.24 -11.39 -7.24
N ASP A 199 -13.75 -12.31 -6.41
CA ASP A 199 -15.18 -12.38 -6.08
C ASP A 199 -15.61 -11.21 -5.19
N LEU A 200 -14.71 -10.68 -4.34
CA LEU A 200 -14.95 -9.52 -3.47
C LEU A 200 -14.69 -8.20 -4.18
N LEU A 201 -13.67 -8.12 -5.03
CA LEU A 201 -13.34 -6.94 -5.81
C LEU A 201 -12.87 -7.35 -7.21
N PRO A 202 -13.72 -7.26 -8.25
CA PRO A 202 -13.37 -7.71 -9.59
C PRO A 202 -12.08 -7.11 -10.17
N ALA A 203 -11.69 -5.91 -9.74
CA ALA A 203 -10.46 -5.23 -10.17
C ALA A 203 -9.18 -5.98 -9.77
N SER A 204 -9.21 -6.81 -8.72
CA SER A 204 -8.01 -7.51 -8.25
C SER A 204 -7.49 -8.57 -9.22
N ARG A 205 -8.35 -9.05 -10.13
CA ARG A 205 -7.97 -10.04 -11.15
C ARG A 205 -6.80 -9.56 -12.01
N GLU A 206 -6.65 -8.25 -12.19
CA GLU A 206 -5.58 -7.65 -13.00
C GLU A 206 -4.20 -7.73 -12.33
N TRP A 207 -4.13 -7.96 -11.01
CA TRP A 207 -2.87 -7.88 -10.26
C TRP A 207 -2.17 -9.24 -10.14
N HIS A 208 -2.87 -10.34 -10.44
CA HIS A 208 -2.29 -11.69 -10.48
C HIS A 208 -1.54 -12.11 -9.20
N LEU A 209 -1.90 -11.54 -8.04
CA LEU A 209 -1.18 -11.71 -6.77
C LEU A 209 -1.25 -13.16 -6.21
N TYR A 210 -2.19 -13.96 -6.71
CA TYR A 210 -2.46 -15.32 -6.26
C TYR A 210 -2.43 -16.38 -7.38
N ASP A 211 -2.05 -16.02 -8.61
CA ASP A 211 -2.09 -16.92 -9.78
C ASP A 211 -1.26 -18.20 -9.59
N GLU A 212 -0.12 -18.11 -8.92
CA GLU A 212 0.73 -19.27 -8.60
C GLU A 212 -0.01 -20.31 -7.73
N TYR A 213 -1.00 -19.88 -6.95
CA TYR A 213 -1.80 -20.74 -6.06
C TYR A 213 -3.06 -21.30 -6.71
N GLN A 214 -3.51 -20.74 -7.85
CA GLN A 214 -4.76 -21.13 -8.51
C GLN A 214 -4.66 -22.45 -9.30
N SER A 215 -3.46 -23.03 -9.44
CA SER A 215 -3.23 -24.24 -10.23
C SER A 215 -3.66 -25.56 -9.58
N SER A 216 -4.23 -25.56 -8.36
CA SER A 216 -4.76 -26.77 -7.71
C SER A 216 -6.30 -26.79 -7.69
N PRO A 217 -6.96 -27.63 -8.52
CA PRO A 217 -8.42 -27.63 -8.64
C PRO A 217 -9.17 -28.33 -7.48
N THR A 218 -8.46 -28.90 -6.49
CA THR A 218 -9.05 -29.95 -5.63
C THR A 218 -8.84 -29.82 -4.12
N VAL A 219 -8.39 -28.68 -3.59
CA VAL A 219 -8.31 -28.53 -2.11
C VAL A 219 -8.89 -27.19 -1.62
N PRO A 220 -9.82 -27.19 -0.63
CA PRO A 220 -10.22 -26.00 0.14
C PRO A 220 -9.12 -25.46 1.07
N ILE A 221 -7.93 -26.08 1.05
CA ILE A 221 -6.76 -25.77 1.87
C ILE A 221 -5.56 -25.93 0.92
N PRO A 222 -4.88 -24.85 0.50
CA PRO A 222 -3.69 -25.01 -0.29
C PRO A 222 -2.70 -25.92 0.48
N PRO A 223 -2.04 -26.89 -0.18
CA PRO A 223 -1.03 -27.69 0.49
C PRO A 223 -0.01 -26.78 1.20
N PRO A 224 0.62 -27.25 2.30
CA PRO A 224 1.65 -26.49 2.99
C PRO A 224 2.61 -25.92 1.95
N ARG A 225 2.84 -24.60 2.05
CA ARG A 225 3.64 -23.78 1.13
C ARG A 225 4.78 -24.65 0.59
N PRO A 226 4.84 -24.99 -0.71
CA PRO A 226 6.09 -25.50 -1.25
C PRO A 226 7.14 -24.47 -0.84
N GLU A 227 8.24 -24.91 -0.21
CA GLU A 227 9.33 -24.01 0.13
C GLU A 227 9.55 -23.11 -1.08
N PRO A 228 9.64 -21.77 -0.88
CA PRO A 228 9.70 -20.85 -2.00
C PRO A 228 10.80 -21.35 -2.91
N SER A 229 10.41 -21.96 -4.03
CA SER A 229 11.36 -22.23 -5.08
C SER A 229 11.87 -20.84 -5.42
N TYR A 230 13.14 -20.57 -5.13
CA TYR A 230 13.85 -19.43 -5.69
C TYR A 230 13.96 -19.56 -7.23
N THR A 231 13.09 -20.33 -7.89
CA THR A 231 12.97 -20.43 -9.33
C THR A 231 12.43 -19.11 -9.85
N LYS A 232 13.37 -18.27 -10.25
CA LYS A 232 13.22 -17.10 -11.13
C LYS A 232 12.06 -16.19 -10.73
N MET A 233 12.31 -15.28 -9.80
CA MET A 233 11.54 -14.03 -9.78
C MET A 233 11.54 -13.45 -11.22
N PRO A 234 10.39 -13.00 -11.73
CA PRO A 234 10.31 -12.36 -13.03
C PRO A 234 11.37 -11.25 -13.09
N ILE A 235 12.06 -11.14 -14.23
CA ILE A 235 13.01 -10.04 -14.42
C ILE A 235 12.19 -8.75 -14.34
N PRO A 236 12.46 -7.88 -13.37
CA PRO A 236 11.61 -6.71 -13.16
C PRO A 236 11.75 -5.76 -14.37
N PRO A 237 10.66 -5.09 -14.79
CA PRO A 237 10.65 -4.25 -15.99
C PRO A 237 11.71 -3.14 -15.93
N PRO A 238 12.11 -2.57 -17.09
CA PRO A 238 13.08 -1.49 -17.10
C PRO A 238 12.50 -0.25 -16.40
N CYS A 239 13.33 0.44 -15.62
CA CYS A 239 12.95 1.67 -14.90
C CYS A 239 12.46 2.79 -15.82
N SER A 240 12.80 2.75 -17.11
CA SER A 240 12.31 3.68 -18.13
C SER A 240 10.78 3.69 -18.29
N ASN A 241 10.09 2.64 -17.84
CA ASN A 241 8.64 2.53 -17.96
C ASN A 241 7.91 3.20 -16.80
N ILE A 242 8.60 3.48 -15.68
CA ILE A 242 7.98 4.16 -14.54
C ILE A 242 8.03 5.66 -14.80
N PRO A 243 6.90 6.38 -14.76
CA PRO A 243 6.92 7.82 -14.94
C PRO A 243 7.72 8.51 -13.83
N VAL A 244 8.64 9.38 -14.22
CA VAL A 244 9.51 10.13 -13.29
C VAL A 244 8.71 10.90 -12.25
N TRP A 245 7.58 11.50 -12.66
CA TRP A 245 6.70 12.23 -11.75
C TRP A 245 6.10 11.34 -10.65
N ALA A 246 5.89 10.04 -10.91
CA ALA A 246 5.34 9.11 -9.93
C ALA A 246 6.38 8.80 -8.83
N HIS A 247 7.62 8.51 -9.22
CA HIS A 247 8.73 8.40 -8.27
C HIS A 247 8.91 9.70 -7.47
N ALA A 248 8.93 10.84 -8.17
CA ALA A 248 9.10 12.14 -7.54
C ALA A 248 8.00 12.47 -6.52
N ARG A 249 6.77 12.01 -6.72
CA ARG A 249 5.67 12.13 -5.74
C ARG A 249 5.97 11.29 -4.48
N ASP A 250 6.34 10.04 -4.67
CA ASP A 250 6.39 9.07 -3.57
C ASP A 250 7.65 9.19 -2.69
N VAL A 251 8.74 9.74 -3.22
CA VAL A 251 10.00 9.89 -2.46
C VAL A 251 9.91 10.99 -1.42
N ARG A 252 10.62 10.82 -0.30
CA ARG A 252 10.78 11.90 0.69
C ARG A 252 11.76 12.96 0.21
N TYR A 253 12.93 12.51 -0.20
CA TYR A 253 14.02 13.35 -0.67
C TYR A 253 14.27 13.11 -2.15
N ALA A 254 14.53 14.19 -2.88
CA ALA A 254 15.09 14.12 -4.23
C ALA A 254 16.33 15.01 -4.23
N LEU A 255 17.48 14.45 -4.57
CA LEU A 255 18.76 15.16 -4.48
C LEU A 255 19.38 15.27 -5.87
N ALA A 256 19.91 16.45 -6.21
CA ALA A 256 20.85 16.55 -7.31
C ALA A 256 22.25 16.26 -6.77
N VAL A 257 22.97 15.35 -7.42
CA VAL A 257 24.30 14.91 -7.01
C VAL A 257 25.27 14.93 -8.19
N GLU A 258 26.53 15.20 -7.90
CA GLU A 258 27.65 15.11 -8.83
C GLU A 258 28.49 13.88 -8.49
N VAL A 259 28.73 13.00 -9.46
CA VAL A 259 29.50 11.78 -9.24
C VAL A 259 30.98 12.11 -9.31
N LEU A 260 31.71 11.78 -8.26
CA LEU A 260 33.15 12.02 -8.17
C LEU A 260 33.94 10.80 -8.68
N PRO A 261 35.19 11.01 -9.15
CA PRO A 261 36.09 9.90 -9.43
C PRO A 261 36.33 9.06 -8.17
N THR A 262 36.17 7.75 -8.31
CA THR A 262 36.43 6.77 -7.25
C THR A 262 37.89 6.33 -7.31
N THR A 263 38.60 6.27 -6.17
CA THR A 263 39.99 5.77 -6.16
C THR A 263 40.01 4.23 -6.13
N ALA A 264 41.14 3.62 -6.48
CA ALA A 264 41.29 2.17 -6.44
C ALA A 264 41.06 1.60 -5.02
N ASP A 265 41.42 2.35 -3.98
CA ASP A 265 41.18 1.96 -2.58
C ASP A 265 39.69 1.95 -2.23
N ASP A 266 38.90 2.87 -2.78
CA ASP A 266 37.45 2.89 -2.54
C ASP A 266 36.76 1.66 -3.14
N GLN A 267 37.18 1.23 -4.33
CA GLN A 267 36.62 0.05 -5.01
C GLN A 267 36.97 -1.27 -4.30
N LYS A 268 38.07 -1.31 -3.55
CA LYS A 268 38.49 -2.51 -2.83
C LYS A 268 37.56 -2.88 -1.67
N PHE A 269 36.91 -1.88 -1.07
CA PHE A 269 36.03 -2.10 0.09
C PHE A 269 34.57 -2.31 -0.30
N ASP A 270 34.10 -1.72 -1.40
CA ASP A 270 32.75 -1.95 -1.92
C ASP A 270 32.68 -1.68 -3.44
N PRO A 271 32.75 -2.74 -4.28
CA PRO A 271 32.84 -2.60 -5.73
C PRO A 271 31.59 -2.05 -6.42
N GLY A 272 30.53 -1.67 -5.69
CA GLY A 272 29.32 -1.06 -6.24
C GLY A 272 29.09 0.41 -5.86
N MET A 273 29.92 0.99 -4.99
CA MET A 273 29.68 2.34 -4.46
C MET A 273 30.18 3.46 -5.38
N ALA A 274 29.36 4.50 -5.50
CA ALA A 274 29.76 5.77 -6.11
C ALA A 274 30.04 6.82 -5.01
N LYS A 275 31.14 7.57 -5.12
CA LYS A 275 31.31 8.80 -4.33
C LYS A 275 30.51 9.90 -5.00
N VAL A 276 29.61 10.52 -4.26
CA VAL A 276 28.77 11.59 -4.78
C VAL A 276 28.89 12.84 -3.91
N ARG A 277 28.95 13.99 -4.56
CA ARG A 277 28.84 15.30 -3.92
C ARG A 277 27.39 15.76 -4.03
N ILE A 278 26.79 16.15 -2.91
CA ILE A 278 25.46 16.75 -2.91
C ILE A 278 25.55 18.12 -3.55
N VAL A 279 24.78 18.35 -4.61
CA VAL A 279 24.67 19.68 -5.23
C VAL A 279 23.58 20.46 -4.51
N THR A 280 22.38 19.89 -4.40
CA THR A 280 21.24 20.51 -3.71
C THR A 280 20.16 19.48 -3.41
N SER A 281 19.28 19.80 -2.46
CA SER A 281 18.00 19.11 -2.34
C SER A 281 16.96 19.76 -3.26
N LEU A 282 16.29 18.92 -4.04
CA LEU A 282 15.20 19.30 -4.95
C LEU A 282 13.83 19.12 -4.29
N LYS A 283 13.72 18.20 -3.32
CA LYS A 283 12.50 17.94 -2.56
C LYS A 283 12.82 17.75 -1.09
N GLU A 284 12.17 18.56 -0.25
CA GLU A 284 12.33 18.63 1.21
C GLU A 284 13.79 18.89 1.68
N PRO A 285 14.01 19.49 2.85
CA PRO A 285 15.37 19.60 3.40
C PRO A 285 15.91 18.21 3.77
N SER A 286 17.03 17.81 3.17
CA SER A 286 17.69 16.53 3.47
C SER A 286 18.73 16.64 4.60
N PRO A 287 19.05 15.54 5.30
CA PRO A 287 20.15 15.51 6.28
C PRO A 287 21.52 15.81 5.66
N TRP A 288 21.68 15.53 4.36
CA TRP A 288 22.90 15.83 3.63
C TRP A 288 22.88 17.27 3.11
N LEU A 289 23.86 18.07 3.52
CA LEU A 289 23.98 19.47 3.11
C LEU A 289 24.64 19.60 1.73
N PRO A 290 24.33 20.67 0.96
CA PRO A 290 25.06 21.01 -0.26
C PRO A 290 26.58 21.03 -0.02
N GLY A 291 27.33 20.39 -0.93
CA GLY A 291 28.78 20.23 -0.86
C GLY A 291 29.25 18.99 -0.08
N ALA A 292 28.37 18.33 0.70
CA ALA A 292 28.73 17.10 1.39
C ALA A 292 29.12 16.00 0.40
N ILE A 293 30.14 15.21 0.76
CA ILE A 293 30.57 14.06 -0.03
C ILE A 293 30.15 12.80 0.73
N VAL A 294 29.31 12.00 0.10
CA VAL A 294 28.77 10.77 0.68
C VAL A 294 28.91 9.61 -0.29
N ARG A 295 28.76 8.41 0.25
CA ARG A 295 28.73 7.19 -0.56
C ARG A 295 27.31 6.91 -1.01
N GLY A 296 27.11 6.67 -2.30
CA GLY A 296 25.86 6.24 -2.89
C GLY A 296 25.93 4.75 -3.23
N HIS A 297 24.97 3.97 -2.71
CA HIS A 297 24.75 2.58 -3.09
C HIS A 297 23.63 2.55 -4.14
N PRO A 298 23.94 2.39 -5.44
CA PRO A 298 22.94 2.38 -6.50
C PRO A 298 21.96 1.19 -6.42
N TYR A 299 22.25 0.19 -5.59
CA TYR A 299 21.37 -0.97 -5.34
C TYR A 299 21.42 -1.33 -3.85
N GLY A 300 20.36 -1.00 -3.10
CA GLY A 300 20.31 -1.19 -1.64
C GLY A 300 20.41 -2.64 -1.15
N ASN A 301 20.12 -3.63 -1.99
CA ASN A 301 20.17 -5.06 -1.66
C ASN A 301 20.93 -5.82 -2.76
N GLY A 302 22.04 -6.46 -2.40
CA GLY A 302 23.07 -7.00 -3.30
C GLY A 302 22.68 -8.17 -4.22
N ASP A 303 21.40 -8.35 -4.54
CA ASP A 303 20.90 -9.48 -5.33
C ASP A 303 20.76 -9.18 -6.83
N ILE A 304 20.87 -7.91 -7.25
CA ILE A 304 20.82 -7.54 -8.67
C ILE A 304 22.25 -7.35 -9.19
N PRO A 305 22.68 -8.13 -10.20
CA PRO A 305 24.01 -7.98 -10.80
C PRO A 305 24.22 -6.54 -11.28
N PRO A 306 25.37 -5.91 -10.96
CA PRO A 306 25.66 -4.51 -11.28
C PRO A 306 25.67 -4.21 -12.80
N GLU A 307 25.76 -5.25 -13.64
CA GLU A 307 25.81 -5.15 -15.10
C GLU A 307 24.53 -4.63 -15.77
N LYS A 308 23.42 -4.45 -15.03
CA LYS A 308 22.10 -4.11 -15.64
C LYS A 308 21.45 -2.80 -15.22
N GLY A 309 21.98 -2.06 -14.25
CA GLY A 309 21.41 -0.75 -13.94
C GLY A 309 22.28 0.40 -14.47
N GLN A 310 21.65 1.56 -14.66
CA GLN A 310 22.34 2.76 -15.13
C GLN A 310 23.36 3.19 -14.09
N GLY A 311 24.62 2.81 -14.30
CA GLY A 311 25.72 3.20 -13.43
C GLY A 311 25.89 4.72 -13.41
N MET A 312 26.12 5.25 -12.21
CA MET A 312 26.52 6.64 -12.02
C MET A 312 27.90 6.86 -12.65
N VAL A 313 27.98 7.69 -13.69
CA VAL A 313 29.23 7.96 -14.42
C VAL A 313 29.98 9.12 -13.77
N PRO A 314 31.28 8.98 -13.41
CA PRO A 314 32.07 10.08 -12.85
C PRO A 314 32.05 11.34 -13.72
N GLY A 315 31.95 12.50 -13.07
CA GLY A 315 31.88 13.81 -13.72
C GLY A 315 30.49 14.21 -14.24
N LYS A 316 29.51 13.30 -14.21
CA LYS A 316 28.11 13.62 -14.56
C LYS A 316 27.29 13.98 -13.32
N ARG A 317 26.17 14.66 -13.58
CA ARG A 317 25.15 14.97 -12.58
C ARG A 317 23.95 14.05 -12.72
N PHE A 318 23.43 13.63 -11.58
CA PHE A 318 22.26 12.77 -11.48
C PHE A 318 21.29 13.34 -10.45
N ILE A 319 20.02 13.00 -10.64
CA ILE A 319 18.99 13.09 -9.62
C ILE A 319 18.93 11.71 -8.98
N VAL A 320 18.96 11.69 -7.65
CA VAL A 320 18.84 10.46 -6.87
C VAL A 320 17.69 10.55 -5.89
N PHE A 321 17.09 9.39 -5.62
CA PHE A 321 16.00 9.20 -4.68
C PHE A 321 16.48 8.31 -3.52
N PRO A 322 17.02 8.91 -2.45
CA PRO A 322 17.48 8.15 -1.28
C PRO A 322 16.35 7.34 -0.66
N VAL A 323 16.60 6.06 -0.46
CA VAL A 323 15.86 5.18 0.44
C VAL A 323 16.37 5.43 1.85
N GLY A 324 15.46 5.67 2.78
CA GLY A 324 15.86 5.83 4.18
C GLY A 324 14.93 6.69 5.00
N ASN A 325 14.87 6.33 6.28
CA ASN A 325 13.80 6.72 7.20
C ASN A 325 12.44 6.11 6.81
N ASP A 326 12.48 4.94 6.14
CA ASP A 326 11.33 4.08 5.84
C ASP A 326 11.21 2.92 6.85
N GLU A 327 12.32 2.61 7.54
CA GLU A 327 12.36 1.70 8.67
C GLU A 327 12.68 2.46 9.96
N LYS A 328 12.08 2.02 11.08
CA LYS A 328 12.25 2.65 12.40
C LYS A 328 13.73 2.74 12.84
N HIS A 329 14.59 1.89 12.30
CA HIS A 329 16.02 1.83 12.64
C HIS A 329 16.91 2.62 11.66
N ASP A 330 16.37 3.06 10.52
CA ASP A 330 17.10 3.82 9.51
C ASP A 330 17.06 5.33 9.83
N ILE A 331 17.75 5.73 10.89
CA ILE A 331 17.95 7.15 11.20
C ILE A 331 18.98 7.71 10.21
N LEU A 332 18.50 8.46 9.22
CA LEU A 332 19.36 9.17 8.28
C LEU A 332 20.05 10.35 8.97
N THR A 333 21.38 10.34 8.95
CA THR A 333 22.24 11.42 9.44
C THR A 333 23.02 12.02 8.27
N LYS A 334 23.68 13.17 8.50
CA LYS A 334 24.55 13.81 7.51
C LYS A 334 25.69 12.90 7.00
N ASP A 335 26.07 11.89 7.79
CA ASP A 335 27.17 10.97 7.50
C ASP A 335 26.67 9.61 6.98
N SER A 336 25.34 9.39 6.96
CA SER A 336 24.75 8.15 6.46
C SER A 336 25.01 8.01 4.95
N PRO A 337 25.31 6.80 4.46
CA PRO A 337 25.37 6.57 3.03
C PRO A 337 23.97 6.75 2.41
N ILE A 338 23.94 7.17 1.15
CA ILE A 338 22.71 7.20 0.36
C ILE A 338 22.47 5.79 -0.17
N LYS A 339 21.43 5.13 0.32
CA LYS A 339 20.91 3.89 -0.29
C LYS A 339 19.91 4.28 -1.38
N LEU A 340 19.92 3.59 -2.50
CA LEU A 340 19.05 3.87 -3.63
C LEU A 340 18.27 2.62 -4.01
N ASP A 341 17.01 2.84 -4.39
CA ASP A 341 16.21 1.82 -5.05
C ASP A 341 16.71 1.61 -6.47
N ARG A 342 16.33 0.47 -7.07
CA ARG A 342 16.71 0.07 -8.43
C ARG A 342 16.45 1.16 -9.48
N CYS A 343 15.35 1.92 -9.32
CA CYS A 343 14.96 3.01 -10.22
C CYS A 343 15.23 4.40 -9.62
N GLY A 344 16.08 4.45 -8.59
CA GLY A 344 16.40 5.62 -7.79
C GLY A 344 17.41 6.61 -8.39
N VAL A 345 17.84 6.41 -9.64
CA VAL A 345 18.90 7.20 -10.30
C VAL A 345 18.45 7.64 -11.69
N LEU A 346 18.48 8.95 -11.94
CA LEU A 346 18.13 9.57 -13.21
C LEU A 346 19.19 10.59 -13.61
N GLU A 347 19.47 10.76 -14.91
CA GLU A 347 20.36 11.85 -15.37
C GLU A 347 19.71 13.22 -15.10
N ASP A 348 20.50 14.19 -14.66
CA ASP A 348 20.01 15.53 -14.33
C ASP A 348 19.80 16.37 -15.60
N THR A 349 18.65 16.21 -16.25
CA THR A 349 18.25 16.98 -17.44
C THR A 349 17.09 17.93 -17.16
N PRO A 350 16.91 19.01 -17.96
CA PRO A 350 15.77 19.92 -17.83
C PRO A 350 14.40 19.22 -18.00
N GLU A 351 14.33 18.17 -18.81
CA GLU A 351 13.11 17.38 -19.02
C GLU A 351 12.74 16.60 -17.77
N ILE A 352 13.73 15.92 -17.16
CA ILE A 352 13.53 15.17 -15.92
C ILE A 352 13.12 16.12 -14.78
N ARG A 353 13.76 17.29 -14.67
CA ARG A 353 13.39 18.30 -13.66
C ARG A 353 11.94 18.76 -13.77
N ARG A 354 11.41 18.95 -14.99
CA ARG A 354 10.00 19.30 -15.20
C ARG A 354 9.05 18.20 -14.72
N GLU A 355 9.39 16.93 -14.98
CA GLU A 355 8.61 15.80 -14.48
C GLU A 355 8.72 15.66 -12.96
N LEU A 356 9.88 15.98 -12.36
CA LEU A 356 10.02 16.04 -10.91
C LEU A 356 9.07 17.07 -10.29
N GLU A 357 9.04 18.29 -10.83
CA GLU A 357 8.18 19.38 -10.33
C GLU A 357 6.70 18.97 -10.40
N LYS A 358 6.29 18.30 -11.48
CA LYS A 358 4.94 17.72 -11.60
C LYS A 358 4.63 16.70 -10.51
N GLY A 359 5.61 15.87 -10.14
CA GLY A 359 5.48 14.92 -9.03
C GLY A 359 5.43 15.60 -7.66
N PHE A 360 6.29 16.59 -7.43
CA PHE A 360 6.35 17.34 -6.17
C PHE A 360 5.04 18.12 -5.90
N ALA A 361 4.42 18.64 -6.95
CA ALA A 361 3.12 19.33 -6.86
C ALA A 361 1.96 18.42 -6.44
N GLN A 362 2.14 17.09 -6.47
CA GLN A 362 1.15 16.10 -6.02
C GLN A 362 1.34 15.69 -4.54
N ASN A 363 2.35 16.22 -3.87
CA ASN A 363 2.50 16.00 -2.43
C ASN A 363 1.65 17.01 -1.68
N ASP A 364 0.72 16.49 -0.89
CA ASP A 364 -0.06 17.34 0.00
C ASP A 364 0.73 17.67 1.28
N THR A 365 0.39 18.76 1.95
CA THR A 365 1.14 19.23 3.14
C THR A 365 0.62 18.65 4.45
N LEU A 366 -0.25 17.66 4.38
CA LEU A 366 -0.83 17.05 5.57
C LEU A 366 0.27 16.30 6.31
N ARG A 367 0.72 16.86 7.43
CA ARG A 367 1.57 16.13 8.37
C ARG A 367 0.66 15.20 9.17
N PRO A 368 0.88 13.88 9.16
CA PRO A 368 0.10 12.95 9.98
C PRO A 368 0.20 13.26 11.48
#